data_AF-A0A1Z8NFA0-F1
#
_entry.id   AF-A0A1Z8NFA0-F1
#
_cell.length_a   1.000
_cell.length_b   1.000
_cell.length_c   1.000
_cell.angle_alpha   90.00
_cell.angle_beta   90.00
_cell.angle_gamma   90.00
#
_symmetry.space_group_name_H-M   'P 1'
#
loop_
_entity.id
_entity.type
_entity.pdbx_description
1 polymer ?
#
loop_
_entity_poly.entity_id
_entity_poly.type
_entity_poly.pdbx_seq_one_letter_code
_entity_poly.pdbx_strand_id
1 'polypeptide(L)' 'MSLRPSCRSCRHCLPAGGVSMCRLRQVALHPDLTADLSCHHWTARAPELPDWAHQDHLGVMPADSEQLRLAGLSSPRA' A
#
# COMPACT_ATOMS: atom_id res chain seq x y z
N MET A 1 -17.46 1.68 0.49
CA MET A 1 -17.12 2.75 -0.48
C MET A 1 -15.94 2.25 -1.31
N SER A 2 -16.17 1.78 -2.54
CA SER A 2 -15.09 1.24 -3.38
C SER A 2 -14.19 2.40 -3.85
N LEU A 3 -12.94 2.40 -3.41
CA LEU A 3 -11.93 3.37 -3.84
C LEU A 3 -11.66 3.17 -5.33
N ARG A 4 -12.09 4.13 -6.17
CA ARG A 4 -11.77 4.11 -7.60
C ARG A 4 -10.25 4.29 -7.77
N PRO A 5 -9.56 3.43 -8.55
CA PRO A 5 -8.12 3.54 -8.77
C PRO A 5 -7.80 4.88 -9.45
N SER A 6 -6.87 5.63 -8.87
CA SER A 6 -6.49 6.98 -9.29
C SER A 6 -5.03 7.28 -8.94
N CYS A 7 -4.42 8.24 -9.61
CA CYS A 7 -3.08 8.73 -9.29
C CYS A 7 -3.00 9.21 -7.83
N ARG A 8 -4.07 9.77 -7.27
CA ARG A 8 -4.14 10.17 -5.85
C ARG A 8 -3.99 8.99 -4.88
N SER A 9 -4.53 7.83 -5.25
CA SER A 9 -4.47 6.60 -4.45
C SER A 9 -3.30 5.67 -4.81
N CYS A 10 -2.48 6.07 -5.79
CA CYS A 10 -1.36 5.26 -6.24
C CYS A 10 -0.14 5.44 -5.33
N ARG A 11 0.50 4.33 -4.96
CA ARG A 11 1.76 4.31 -4.20
C ARG A 11 2.90 5.04 -4.93
N HIS A 12 2.89 5.03 -6.26
CA HIS A 12 3.97 5.59 -7.09
C HIS A 12 3.78 7.07 -7.42
N CYS A 13 2.62 7.63 -7.07
CA CYS A 13 2.30 9.04 -7.25
C CYS A 13 2.42 9.74 -5.90
N LEU A 14 3.22 10.80 -5.84
CA LEU A 14 3.48 11.53 -4.61
C LEU A 14 3.16 13.01 -4.78
N PRO A 15 2.54 13.63 -3.77
CA PRO A 15 2.46 15.09 -3.72
C PRO A 15 3.88 15.64 -3.47
N ALA A 16 4.28 16.63 -4.27
CA ALA A 16 5.56 17.33 -4.15
C ALA A 16 5.30 18.85 -4.23
N GLY A 17 5.09 19.49 -3.08
CA GLY A 17 5.16 20.95 -2.92
C GLY A 17 4.43 21.79 -4.00
N GLY A 18 3.20 21.42 -4.36
CA GLY A 18 2.38 22.13 -5.37
C GLY A 18 2.17 21.37 -6.69
N VAL A 19 2.97 20.34 -6.96
CA VAL A 19 2.79 19.44 -8.12
C VAL A 19 2.81 18.00 -7.64
N SER A 20 1.97 17.14 -8.20
CA SER A 20 2.10 15.70 -7.94
C SER A 20 3.03 15.08 -8.97
N MET A 21 3.74 14.01 -8.64
CA MET A 21 4.70 13.37 -9.56
C MET A 21 4.46 11.87 -9.60
N CYS A 22 4.37 11.30 -10.81
CA CYS A 22 4.40 9.85 -10.99
C CYS A 22 5.84 9.37 -11.12
N ARG A 23 6.39 8.71 -10.08
CA ARG A 23 7.79 8.24 -10.06
C ARG A 23 8.12 7.24 -11.17
N LEU A 24 7.18 6.39 -11.57
CA LEU A 24 7.45 5.38 -12.60
C LEU A 24 7.43 5.95 -14.02
N ARG A 25 6.66 7.02 -14.25
CA ARG A 25 6.60 7.70 -15.54
C ARG A 25 7.53 8.91 -15.63
N GLN A 26 8.04 9.41 -14.51
CA GLN A 26 8.79 10.67 -14.40
C GLN A 26 8.00 11.86 -14.98
N VAL A 27 6.69 11.91 -14.71
CA VAL A 27 5.77 12.94 -15.24
C VAL A 27 5.09 13.70 -14.10
N ALA A 28 5.13 15.02 -14.20
CA ALA A 28 4.37 15.94 -13.37
C ALA A 28 2.86 15.80 -13.62
N LEU A 29 2.09 15.83 -12.55
CA LEU A 29 0.64 15.71 -12.48
C LEU A 29 0.10 16.94 -11.77
N HIS A 30 -0.88 17.60 -12.36
CA HIS A 30 -1.60 18.66 -11.67
C HIS A 30 -2.36 18.06 -10.47
N PRO A 31 -2.23 18.63 -9.25
CA PRO A 31 -2.82 18.05 -8.04
C PRO A 31 -4.32 17.80 -8.18
N ASP A 32 -5.05 18.73 -8.81
CA ASP A 32 -6.50 18.62 -9.02
C ASP A 32 -6.91 17.45 -9.93
N LEU A 33 -6.04 17.06 -10.87
CA LEU A 33 -6.33 15.98 -11.82
C LEU A 33 -5.97 14.59 -11.26
N THR A 34 -5.28 14.53 -10.12
CA THR A 34 -4.82 13.24 -9.57
C THR A 34 -5.96 12.33 -9.13
N ALA A 35 -7.14 12.87 -8.84
CA ALA A 35 -8.32 12.09 -8.46
C ALA A 35 -8.97 11.39 -9.67
N ASP A 36 -8.89 11.99 -10.86
CA ASP A 36 -9.57 11.52 -12.06
C ASP A 36 -8.67 10.67 -12.97
N LEU A 37 -7.36 10.98 -12.97
CA LEU A 37 -6.36 10.27 -13.75
C LEU A 37 -5.95 8.96 -13.08
N SER A 38 -5.60 7.95 -13.87
CA SER A 38 -4.99 6.70 -13.42
C SER A 38 -3.72 6.43 -14.23
N CYS A 39 -2.65 6.01 -13.57
CA CYS A 39 -1.45 5.50 -14.24
C CYS A 39 -1.55 3.98 -14.43
N HIS A 40 -0.90 3.44 -15.47
CA HIS A 40 -0.86 2.00 -15.74
C HIS A 40 -0.25 1.17 -14.60
N HIS A 41 0.57 1.81 -13.77
CA HIS A 41 1.26 1.18 -12.64
C HIS A 41 0.53 1.43 -11.32
N TRP A 42 -0.80 1.56 -11.38
CA TRP A 42 -1.59 1.81 -10.18
C TRP A 42 -1.42 0.65 -9.21
N THR A 43 -1.08 0.99 -7.98
CA THR A 43 -1.01 0.08 -6.86
C THR A 43 -1.48 0.85 -5.65
N ALA A 44 -2.38 0.26 -4.87
CA ALA A 44 -2.93 0.91 -3.69
C ALA A 44 -1.82 1.38 -2.75
N ARG A 45 -1.91 2.63 -2.28
CA ARG A 45 -1.08 3.12 -1.18
C ARG A 45 -1.40 2.29 0.07
N ALA A 46 -0.36 1.89 0.80
CA ALA A 46 -0.54 1.19 2.06
C ALA A 46 -1.29 2.09 3.05
N PRO A 47 -2.23 1.55 3.86
CA PRO A 47 -2.86 2.32 4.91
C PRO A 47 -1.80 2.77 5.92
N GLU A 48 -1.95 3.99 6.44
CA GLU A 48 -1.15 4.45 7.56
C GLU A 48 -1.65 3.71 8.81
N LEU A 49 -0.82 2.80 9.32
CA LEU A 49 -1.07 2.18 10.61
C LEU A 49 -0.63 3.16 11.71
N PRO A 50 -1.35 3.20 12.84
CA PRO A 50 -0.86 3.95 14.00
C PRO A 50 0.55 3.49 14.39
N ASP A 51 1.43 4.42 14.74
CA ASP A 51 2.77 4.11 15.26
C ASP A 51 2.64 3.52 16.67
N TRP A 52 2.53 2.20 16.77
CA TRP A 52 2.49 1.48 18.06
C TRP A 52 3.86 1.36 18.74
N ALA A 53 4.90 1.99 18.19
CA ALA A 53 6.30 1.90 18.65
C ALA A 53 6.52 2.33 20.11
N HIS A 54 5.51 2.86 20.81
CA HIS A 54 5.57 3.23 22.22
C HIS A 54 4.42 2.70 23.07
N GLN A 55 3.71 1.65 22.65
CA GLN A 55 2.92 0.88 23.59
C GLN A 55 3.68 -0.41 23.89
N ASP A 56 4.07 -0.57 25.15
CA ASP A 56 4.51 -1.83 25.74
C ASP A 56 3.42 -2.87 25.44
N HIS A 57 3.58 -3.58 24.34
CA HIS A 57 2.64 -4.61 23.92
C HIS A 57 2.81 -5.77 24.90
N LEU A 58 2.05 -5.74 26.01
CA LEU A 58 1.61 -6.95 26.67
C LEU A 58 0.69 -7.67 25.68
N GLY A 59 1.30 -8.36 24.72
CA GLY A 59 0.60 -9.05 23.65
C GLY A 59 -0.38 -10.05 24.25
N VAL A 60 -1.68 -9.75 24.16
CA VAL A 60 -2.71 -10.77 24.32
C VAL A 60 -2.65 -11.61 23.06
N MET A 61 -2.04 -12.79 23.16
CA MET A 61 -2.24 -13.84 22.17
C MET A 61 -3.61 -14.46 22.46
N PRO A 62 -4.63 -14.24 21.61
CA PRO A 62 -5.90 -14.96 21.79
C PRO A 62 -5.63 -16.46 21.68
N ALA A 63 -6.26 -17.25 22.55
CA ALA A 63 -6.03 -18.69 22.66
C ALA A 63 -6.23 -19.45 21.32
N ASP A 64 -7.01 -18.88 20.41
CA ASP A 64 -7.33 -19.43 19.08
C ASP A 64 -6.41 -18.92 17.95
N SER A 65 -5.20 -18.45 18.29
CA SER A 65 -4.22 -17.98 17.31
C SER A 65 -3.53 -19.17 16.60
N GLU A 66 -4.28 -19.95 15.84
CA GLU A 66 -3.71 -21.01 15.00
C GLU A 66 -3.28 -20.41 13.65
N GLN A 67 -1.96 -20.34 13.41
CA GLN A 67 -1.43 -19.97 12.10
C GLN A 67 -1.73 -21.09 11.09
N LEU A 68 -2.41 -20.73 10.00
CA LEU A 68 -2.64 -21.64 8.89
C LEU A 68 -1.31 -22.16 8.35
N ARG A 69 -1.07 -23.47 8.51
CA ARG A 69 0.13 -24.13 7.98
C ARG A 69 0.09 -24.07 6.46
N LEU A 70 1.08 -23.42 5.86
CA LEU A 70 1.35 -23.47 4.42
C LEU A 70 1.85 -24.87 4.06
N ALA A 71 0.95 -25.83 3.90
CA ALA A 71 1.30 -27.14 3.36
C ALA A 71 1.60 -26.99 1.86
N GLY A 72 2.87 -27.17 1.44
CA GLY A 72 3.18 -27.49 0.04
C GLY A 72 4.30 -26.74 -0.68
N LEU A 73 5.12 -25.89 -0.04
CA LEU A 73 6.23 -25.21 -0.75
C LEU A 73 7.57 -25.94 -0.75
N SER A 74 7.67 -27.13 -0.15
CA SER A 74 8.89 -27.95 -0.25
C SER A 74 8.69 -29.07 -1.26
N SER A 75 9.05 -28.81 -2.52
CA SER A 75 9.68 -29.87 -3.31
C SER A 75 10.92 -29.28 -3.97
N PRO A 76 12.14 -29.60 -3.50
CA PRO A 76 13.32 -29.39 -4.32
C PRO A 76 13.16 -30.25 -5.59
N ARG A 77 13.28 -29.63 -6.77
CA ARG A 77 13.47 -30.38 -8.02
C ARG A 77 14.79 -31.14 -7.89
N ALA A 78 14.71 -32.47 -8.00
CA ALA A 78 15.85 -33.35 -8.20
C ALA A 78 16.55 -33.04 -9.52
#